data_AF-A0A1A0NV05-F1
#
_entry.id   AF-A0A1A0NV05-F1
#
_cell.length_a   1.000
_cell.length_b   1.000
_cell.length_c   1.000
_cell.angle_alpha   90.00
_cell.angle_beta   90.00
_cell.angle_gamma   90.00
#
_symmetry.space_group_name_H-M   'P 1'
#
loop_
_entity.id
_entity.type
_entity.pdbx_description
1 polymer ?
#
loop_
_entity_poly.entity_id
_entity_poly.type
_entity_poly.pdbx_seq_one_letter_code
_entity_poly.pdbx_strand_id
1 'polypeptide(L)'
;MGALKNCSADRDETIAISPNEIANDKAVDAAIADFTRHRSQIEQAKGVLMAVYGISAEHAFDIMVWRSQETNTKLRKLVGQIIEDFTSQLNIPAGVRARADHLLLTAHERVSS
;
A
#
# COMPACT_ATOMS: atom_id res chain seq x y z
N MET A 1 41.86 39.78 46.05
CA MET A 1 40.88 39.50 47.12
C MET A 1 39.49 39.46 46.49
N GLY A 2 38.75 38.35 46.61
CA GLY A 2 37.32 38.29 46.25
C GLY A 2 37.00 37.55 44.94
N ALA A 3 36.78 36.25 45.06
CA ALA A 3 36.20 35.38 44.03
C ALA A 3 34.69 35.61 43.91
N LEU A 4 34.10 35.27 42.75
CA LEU A 4 33.18 34.14 42.59
C LEU A 4 32.48 34.20 41.22
N LYS A 5 32.49 33.04 40.57
CA LYS A 5 31.78 32.69 39.34
C LYS A 5 30.26 32.92 39.52
N ASN A 6 29.54 33.14 38.42
CA ASN A 6 28.34 32.35 38.17
C ASN A 6 28.00 32.27 36.67
N CYS A 7 28.31 31.09 36.14
CA CYS A 7 27.66 30.44 35.02
C CYS A 7 26.18 30.18 35.36
N SER A 8 25.29 30.15 34.36
CA SER A 8 23.95 29.53 34.24
C SER A 8 23.02 30.51 33.51
N ALA A 9 22.32 30.20 32.43
CA ALA A 9 22.09 28.92 31.79
C ALA A 9 21.68 29.20 30.34
N ASP A 10 22.24 28.44 29.40
CA ASP A 10 21.58 28.15 28.15
C ASP A 10 20.18 27.60 28.50
N ARG A 11 19.13 28.33 28.12
CA ARG A 11 17.79 27.75 28.02
C ARG A 11 17.70 27.05 26.68
N ASP A 12 18.44 25.95 26.55
CA ASP A 12 18.06 24.90 25.62
C ASP A 12 16.84 24.21 26.24
N GLU A 13 15.66 24.76 25.95
CA GLU A 13 14.37 24.14 26.25
C GLU A 13 14.21 22.97 25.27
N THR A 14 15.01 21.92 25.47
CA THR A 14 14.75 20.63 24.84
C THR A 14 13.45 20.15 25.44
N ILE A 15 12.36 20.28 24.67
CA ILE A 15 11.05 19.70 24.98
C ILE A 15 11.31 18.24 25.38
N ALA A 16 11.09 17.93 26.66
CA ALA A 16 11.16 16.57 27.17
C ALA A 16 9.95 15.79 26.63
N ILE A 17 9.98 15.46 25.33
CA ILE A 17 9.05 14.49 24.77
C ILE A 17 9.42 13.17 25.43
N SER A 18 8.48 12.62 26.22
CA SER A 18 8.72 11.38 26.92
C SER A 18 9.10 10.31 25.89
N PRO A 19 10.16 9.49 26.11
CA PRO A 19 10.53 8.42 25.18
C PRO A 19 9.35 7.48 24.86
N ASN A 20 8.37 7.41 25.76
CA ASN A 20 7.15 6.62 25.59
C ASN A 20 6.15 7.23 24.58
N GLU A 21 6.09 8.56 24.45
CA GLU A 21 5.25 9.26 23.45
C GLU A 21 5.84 9.10 22.04
N ILE A 22 7.16 9.24 21.89
CA ILE A 22 7.86 9.01 20.61
C ILE A 22 7.72 7.54 20.15
N ALA A 23 7.77 6.59 21.08
CA ALA A 23 7.61 5.17 20.76
C ALA A 23 6.16 4.82 20.36
N ASN A 24 5.17 5.46 21.00
CA ASN A 24 3.76 5.27 20.67
C ASN A 24 3.41 5.86 19.30
N ASP A 25 3.88 7.06 18.99
CA ASP A 25 3.64 7.70 17.69
C ASP A 25 4.26 6.90 16.54
N LYS A 26 5.49 6.42 16.70
CA LYS A 26 6.13 5.55 15.69
C LYS A 26 5.40 4.22 15.48
N ALA A 27 4.84 3.63 16.53
CA ALA A 27 4.07 2.39 16.43
C ALA A 27 2.72 2.63 15.72
N VAL A 28 2.06 3.75 16.00
CA VAL A 28 0.83 4.18 15.34
C VAL A 28 1.08 4.46 13.86
N ASP A 29 2.14 5.21 13.53
CA ASP A 29 2.53 5.49 12.15
C ASP A 29 2.83 4.20 11.37
N ALA A 30 3.53 3.25 11.99
CA ALA A 30 3.82 1.95 11.39
C ALA A 30 2.53 1.15 11.11
N ALA A 31 1.57 1.17 12.04
CA ALA A 31 0.28 0.50 11.86
C ALA A 31 -0.57 1.14 10.75
N ILE A 32 -0.61 2.47 10.68
CA ILE A 32 -1.29 3.22 9.61
C ILE A 32 -0.65 2.92 8.25
N ALA A 33 0.68 2.93 8.18
CA ALA A 33 1.42 2.60 6.97
C ALA A 33 1.15 1.15 6.53
N ASP A 34 1.09 0.22 7.47
CA ASP A 34 0.78 -1.19 7.18
C ASP A 34 -0.64 -1.38 6.66
N PHE A 35 -1.62 -0.73 7.29
CA PHE A 35 -3.01 -0.73 6.86
C PHE A 35 -3.20 -0.11 5.48
N THR A 36 -2.56 1.03 5.22
CA THR A 36 -2.62 1.71 3.91
C THR A 36 -2.02 0.82 2.82
N ARG A 37 -0.89 0.16 3.12
CA ARG A 37 -0.24 -0.78 2.20
C ARG A 37 -1.15 -1.97 1.89
N HIS A 38 -1.80 -2.54 2.89
CA HIS A 38 -2.79 -3.60 2.69
C HIS A 38 -3.93 -3.18 1.78
N ARG A 39 -4.53 -2.02 2.06
CA ARG A 39 -5.62 -1.47 1.26
C ARG A 39 -5.18 -1.30 -0.19
N SER A 40 -3.98 -0.76 -0.40
CA SER A 40 -3.39 -0.61 -1.73
C SER A 40 -3.25 -1.94 -2.47
N GLN A 41 -2.75 -2.99 -1.82
CA GLN A 41 -2.61 -4.31 -2.45
C GLN A 41 -3.97 -4.93 -2.83
N ILE A 42 -5.00 -4.80 -1.98
CA ILE A 42 -6.34 -5.31 -2.30
C ILE A 42 -6.90 -4.62 -3.55
N GLU A 43 -6.77 -3.30 -3.66
CA GLU A 43 -7.28 -2.57 -4.82
C GLU A 43 -6.47 -2.88 -6.10
N GLN A 44 -5.15 -3.11 -6.00
CA GLN A 44 -4.35 -3.58 -7.13
C GLN A 44 -4.79 -4.96 -7.62
N ALA A 45 -4.95 -5.93 -6.71
CA ALA A 45 -5.38 -7.28 -7.07
C ALA A 45 -6.79 -7.28 -7.68
N LYS A 46 -7.71 -6.45 -7.16
CA LYS A 46 -9.02 -6.23 -7.80
C LYS A 46 -8.85 -5.78 -9.25
N GLY A 47 -8.05 -4.74 -9.50
CA GLY A 47 -7.81 -4.24 -10.86
C GLY A 47 -7.26 -5.32 -11.81
N VAL A 48 -6.31 -6.13 -11.34
CA VAL A 48 -5.77 -7.27 -12.09
C VAL A 48 -6.87 -8.29 -12.42
N LEU A 49 -7.68 -8.71 -11.44
CA LEU A 49 -8.76 -9.68 -11.65
C LEU A 49 -9.87 -9.12 -12.55
N MET A 50 -10.22 -7.85 -12.42
CA MET A 50 -11.18 -7.18 -13.30
C MET A 50 -10.71 -7.19 -14.75
N ALA A 51 -9.44 -6.86 -14.99
CA ALA A 51 -8.87 -6.83 -16.34
C ALA A 51 -8.81 -8.22 -17.00
N VAL A 52 -8.48 -9.27 -16.22
CA VAL A 52 -8.33 -10.63 -16.73
C VAL A 52 -9.67 -11.34 -16.92
N TYR A 53 -10.59 -11.17 -15.96
CA TYR A 53 -11.84 -11.94 -15.92
C TYR A 53 -13.09 -11.15 -16.32
N GLY A 54 -13.00 -9.82 -16.51
CA GLY A 54 -14.15 -9.00 -16.90
C GLY A 54 -15.24 -8.91 -15.83
N ILE A 55 -14.87 -9.06 -14.56
CA ILE A 55 -15.79 -9.02 -13.40
C ILE A 55 -15.78 -7.66 -12.71
N SER A 56 -16.75 -7.40 -11.83
CA SER A 56 -16.78 -6.19 -11.01
C SER A 56 -15.72 -6.23 -9.90
N ALA A 57 -15.41 -5.07 -9.32
CA ALA A 57 -14.46 -4.95 -8.22
C ALA A 57 -14.93 -5.68 -6.95
N GLU A 58 -16.24 -5.67 -6.69
CA GLU A 58 -16.89 -6.38 -5.59
C GLU A 58 -16.72 -7.89 -5.77
N HIS A 59 -17.07 -8.41 -6.94
CA HIS A 59 -16.95 -9.83 -7.23
C HIS A 59 -15.48 -10.31 -7.18
N ALA A 60 -14.54 -9.48 -7.67
CA ALA A 60 -13.11 -9.77 -7.54
C ALA A 60 -12.68 -9.88 -6.06
N PHE A 61 -13.19 -9.01 -5.19
CA PHE A 61 -12.93 -9.08 -3.76
C PHE A 61 -13.52 -10.32 -3.11
N ASP A 62 -14.77 -10.64 -3.45
CA ASP A 62 -15.46 -11.82 -2.93
C ASP A 62 -14.72 -13.11 -3.28
N ILE A 63 -14.17 -13.21 -4.49
CA ILE A 63 -13.31 -14.35 -4.90
C ILE A 63 -12.06 -14.45 -4.03
N MET A 64 -11.37 -13.33 -3.77
CA MET A 64 -10.17 -13.34 -2.92
C MET A 64 -10.51 -13.74 -1.48
N VAL A 65 -11.64 -13.24 -0.94
CA VAL A 65 -12.13 -13.59 0.40
C VAL A 65 -12.47 -15.07 0.46
N TRP A 66 -13.29 -15.57 -0.46
CA TRP A 66 -13.64 -16.99 -0.55
C TRP A 66 -12.39 -17.87 -0.64
N ARG A 67 -11.45 -17.54 -1.54
CA ARG A 67 -10.23 -18.30 -1.72
C ARG A 67 -9.34 -18.28 -0.48
N SER A 68 -9.28 -17.15 0.23
CA SER A 68 -8.52 -17.02 1.48
C SER A 68 -9.08 -17.90 2.60
N GLN A 69 -10.41 -18.00 2.70
CA GLN A 69 -11.09 -18.83 3.69
C GLN A 69 -10.94 -20.32 3.36
N GLU A 70 -11.20 -20.68 2.10
CA GLU A 70 -11.11 -22.07 1.61
C GLU A 70 -9.73 -22.68 1.84
N THR A 71 -8.68 -21.85 1.73
CA THR A 71 -7.29 -22.28 1.90
C THR A 71 -6.71 -21.96 3.27
N ASN A 72 -7.51 -21.37 4.17
CA ASN A 72 -7.06 -20.83 5.46
C ASN A 72 -5.77 -19.98 5.35
N THR A 73 -5.68 -19.18 4.28
CA THR A 73 -4.53 -18.32 4.00
C THR A 73 -4.87 -16.89 4.35
N LYS A 74 -3.97 -16.18 5.06
CA LYS A 74 -4.16 -14.76 5.36
C LYS A 74 -4.38 -13.97 4.07
N LEU A 75 -5.49 -13.23 3.98
CA LEU A 75 -5.88 -12.46 2.78
C LEU A 75 -4.74 -11.57 2.28
N ARG A 76 -3.99 -10.87 3.16
CA ARG A 76 -2.78 -10.10 2.78
C ARG A 76 -1.82 -10.93 1.92
N LYS A 77 -1.47 -12.12 2.40
CA LYS A 77 -0.48 -12.98 1.74
C LYS A 77 -1.01 -13.48 0.40
N LEU A 78 -2.27 -13.91 0.38
CA LEU A 78 -2.92 -14.36 -0.84
C LEU A 78 -2.96 -13.26 -1.90
N VAL A 79 -3.40 -12.05 -1.54
CA VAL A 79 -3.46 -10.89 -2.43
C VAL A 79 -2.09 -10.55 -2.98
N GLY A 80 -1.04 -10.52 -2.13
CA GLY A 80 0.32 -10.28 -2.58
C GLY A 80 0.80 -11.32 -3.60
N GLN A 81 0.50 -12.61 -3.36
CA GLN A 81 0.86 -13.68 -4.27
C GLN A 81 0.09 -13.61 -5.60
N ILE A 82 -1.21 -13.29 -5.55
CA ILE A 82 -2.03 -13.11 -6.76
C ILE A 82 -1.42 -12.03 -7.66
N ILE A 83 -1.03 -10.88 -7.09
CA ILE A 83 -0.39 -9.81 -7.86
C ILE A 83 0.89 -10.30 -8.51
N GLU A 84 1.76 -10.96 -7.74
CA GLU A 84 3.03 -11.49 -8.24
C GLU A 84 2.80 -12.49 -9.39
N ASP A 85 1.93 -13.48 -9.21
CA ASP A 85 1.69 -14.53 -10.19
C ASP A 85 1.09 -13.95 -11.49
N PHE A 86 0.13 -13.04 -11.36
CA PHE A 86 -0.54 -12.45 -12.53
C PHE A 86 0.36 -11.48 -13.29
N THR A 87 1.30 -10.81 -12.62
CA THR A 87 2.20 -9.85 -13.28
C THR A 87 3.47 -10.50 -13.81
N SER A 88 3.88 -11.66 -13.27
CA SER A 88 5.13 -12.33 -13.66
C SER A 88 4.93 -13.62 -14.47
N GLN A 89 3.84 -14.38 -14.26
CA GLN A 89 3.69 -15.72 -14.84
C GLN A 89 2.67 -15.83 -15.98
N LEU A 90 1.72 -14.90 -16.08
CA LEU A 90 0.65 -14.97 -17.09
C LEU A 90 1.14 -14.91 -18.55
N ASN A 91 2.37 -14.43 -18.80
CA ASN A 91 2.99 -14.37 -20.14
C ASN A 91 2.02 -13.83 -21.23
N ILE A 92 1.58 -12.58 -21.06
CA ILE A 92 0.58 -11.95 -21.95
C ILE A 92 1.07 -11.95 -23.42
N PRO A 93 0.33 -12.57 -24.36
CA PRO A 93 0.69 -12.62 -25.77
C PRO A 93 0.87 -11.22 -26.38
N ALA A 94 1.81 -11.08 -27.32
CA ALA A 94 2.16 -9.80 -27.93
C ALA A 94 0.96 -9.06 -28.56
N GLY A 95 0.03 -9.80 -29.18
CA GLY A 95 -1.18 -9.19 -29.75
C GLY A 95 -2.12 -8.60 -28.72
N VAL A 96 -2.22 -9.20 -27.52
CA VAL A 96 -3.01 -8.65 -26.41
C VAL A 96 -2.32 -7.41 -25.85
N ARG A 97 -0.99 -7.44 -25.69
CA ARG A 97 -0.20 -6.30 -25.24
C ARG A 97 -0.35 -5.11 -26.18
N ALA A 98 -0.21 -5.30 -27.49
CA ALA A 98 -0.36 -4.23 -28.48
C ALA A 98 -1.75 -3.57 -28.44
N ARG A 99 -2.82 -4.36 -28.21
CA ARG A 99 -4.17 -3.82 -28.02
C ARG A 99 -4.28 -3.01 -26.73
N ALA A 100 -3.73 -3.52 -25.63
CA ALA A 100 -3.70 -2.81 -24.35
C ALA A 100 -2.91 -1.50 -24.46
N ASP A 101 -1.76 -1.51 -25.13
CA ASP A 101 -0.93 -0.32 -25.39
C ASP A 101 -1.74 0.73 -26.16
N HIS A 102 -2.44 0.34 -27.23
CA HIS A 102 -3.30 1.25 -27.97
C HIS A 102 -4.42 1.85 -27.11
N LEU A 103 -5.10 1.02 -26.30
CA LEU A 103 -6.15 1.50 -25.38
C LEU A 103 -5.59 2.47 -24.34
N LEU A 104 -4.41 2.20 -23.79
CA LEU A 104 -3.74 3.06 -22.82
C LEU A 104 -3.36 4.41 -23.44
N LEU A 105 -2.69 4.37 -24.60
CA LEU A 105 -2.19 5.57 -25.27
C LEU A 105 -3.30 6.49 -25.79
N THR A 106 -4.47 5.93 -26.13
CA THR A 106 -5.64 6.69 -26.60
C THR A 106 -6.69 6.93 -25.51
N ALA A 107 -6.43 6.56 -24.25
CA ALA A 107 -7.44 6.66 -23.18
C ALA A 107 -7.96 8.10 -22.99
N HIS A 108 -7.06 9.08 -23.10
CA HIS A 108 -7.37 10.50 -22.97
C HIS A 108 -8.37 11.01 -24.01
N GLU A 109 -8.41 10.41 -25.21
CA GLU A 109 -9.38 10.78 -26.26
C GLU A 109 -10.82 10.42 -25.90
N ARG A 110 -11.02 9.49 -24.95
CA ARG A 110 -12.33 9.03 -24.48
C ARG A 110 -12.76 9.69 -23.16
N VAL A 111 -11.90 10.51 -22.55
CA VAL A 111 -12.28 11.30 -21.38
C VAL A 111 -12.99 12.54 -21.90
N SER A 112 -14.32 12.51 -21.93
CA SER A 112 -15.13 13.71 -22.16
C SER A 112 -14.77 14.76 -21.11
N SER A 113 -14.53 16.00 -21.54
CA SER A 113 -14.35 17.15 -20.63
C SER A 113 -15.65 17.51 -19.91
#